data_AF-A0A6C0Y5J0-F1
#
_entry.id   AF-A0A6C0Y5J0-F1
#
_cell.length_a   1.000
_cell.length_b   1.000
_cell.length_c   1.000
_cell.angle_alpha   90.00
_cell.angle_beta   90.00
_cell.angle_gamma   90.00
#
_symmetry.space_group_name_H-M   'P 1'
#
loop_
_entity.id
_entity.type
_entity.pdbx_description
1 polymer ?
#
loop_
_entity_poly.entity_id
_entity_poly.type
_entity_poly.pdbx_seq_one_letter_code
_entity_poly.pdbx_strand_id
1 'polypeptide(L)'
;MYTHYDLMKPLIKVMQIYKNEISNEEALFLISKELKLTEADKQLKMQNGKNLIKYRFQWAKTYLKKAGLLEYTSPSNFTLTPLGLNFDLTKIEKFSSKTLSEFDSFKEFRSPTPLLINSTVEVEQDEDLPEEIIDKNSKLLNESLKSDLLALVKNRSSVFFERLVVDLLVAMGYGGSHQDAAQAIGKTNDGGIDGVISEDRLGLDKIYIQAKRWENTVGRPDIQQFKGALADQVAKKGVFITTSSFSKEAIESAKKSGIVLIDGNKLTSLMIEFGLGVQIERSFHIYKIDQDRFDEDNF
;
A
#
# COMPACT_ATOMS: atom_id res chain seq x y z
N MET A 1 -18.55 -0.02 7.56
CA MET A 1 -17.85 1.12 6.93
C MET A 1 -18.59 1.43 5.64
N TYR A 2 -18.98 2.68 5.39
CA TYR A 2 -19.83 3.05 4.24
C TYR A 2 -19.09 2.93 2.90
N THR A 3 -19.58 2.08 2.00
CA THR A 3 -19.13 1.92 0.61
C THR A 3 -19.64 3.06 -0.27
N HIS A 4 -19.16 3.14 -1.51
CA HIS A 4 -19.69 4.10 -2.49
C HIS A 4 -21.18 3.84 -2.82
N TYR A 5 -21.63 2.59 -2.78
CA TYR A 5 -23.04 2.22 -2.95
C TYR A 5 -23.94 2.72 -1.82
N ASP A 6 -23.45 2.74 -0.58
CA ASP A 6 -24.20 3.24 0.58
C ASP A 6 -24.52 4.73 0.45
N LEU A 7 -23.73 5.47 -0.33
CA LEU A 7 -23.91 6.91 -0.54
C LEU A 7 -24.91 7.24 -1.67
N MET A 8 -25.19 6.30 -2.58
CA MET A 8 -25.99 6.57 -3.79
C MET A 8 -27.47 6.83 -3.49
N LYS A 9 -28.10 5.98 -2.67
CA LYS A 9 -29.53 6.10 -2.34
C LYS A 9 -29.82 7.38 -1.54
N PRO A 10 -29.06 7.70 -0.46
CA PRO A 10 -29.18 8.99 0.22
C PRO A 10 -28.98 10.18 -0.71
N LEU A 11 -28.02 10.11 -1.65
CA LEU A 11 -27.76 11.19 -2.61
C LEU A 11 -28.99 11.47 -3.49
N ILE A 12 -29.53 10.44 -4.16
CA ILE A 12 -30.71 10.62 -5.01
C ILE A 12 -31.91 11.09 -4.18
N LYS A 13 -32.12 10.52 -2.98
CA LYS A 13 -33.22 10.92 -2.09
C LYS A 13 -33.16 12.40 -1.74
N VAL A 14 -31.99 12.89 -1.35
CA VAL A 14 -31.80 14.30 -1.00
C VAL A 14 -32.05 15.20 -2.21
N MET A 15 -31.57 14.82 -3.39
CA MET A 15 -31.79 15.60 -4.62
C MET A 15 -33.27 15.61 -5.05
N GLN A 16 -33.97 14.47 -4.97
CA GLN A 16 -35.41 14.38 -5.26
C GLN A 16 -36.27 15.25 -4.32
N ILE A 17 -35.89 15.38 -3.05
CA ILE A 17 -36.67 16.13 -2.05
C ILE A 17 -36.34 17.62 -2.06
N TYR A 18 -35.05 17.98 -2.13
CA TYR A 18 -34.60 19.32 -1.73
C TYR A 18 -34.10 20.18 -2.89
N LYS A 19 -33.44 19.63 -3.92
CA LYS A 19 -32.82 20.41 -5.00
C LYS A 19 -32.51 19.56 -6.23
N ASN A 20 -32.89 20.04 -7.42
CA ASN A 20 -32.53 19.39 -8.68
C ASN A 20 -31.01 19.49 -8.96
N GLU A 21 -30.41 20.66 -8.74
CA GLU A 21 -28.97 20.91 -8.91
C GLU A 21 -28.27 21.21 -7.57
N ILE A 22 -27.10 20.62 -7.35
CA ILE A 22 -26.36 20.71 -6.09
C ILE A 22 -24.84 20.67 -6.29
N SER A 23 -24.09 21.32 -5.38
CA SER A 23 -22.63 21.26 -5.36
C SER A 23 -22.11 20.02 -4.61
N ASN A 24 -20.85 19.64 -4.86
CA ASN A 24 -20.18 18.55 -4.15
C ASN A 24 -20.19 18.70 -2.62
N GLU A 25 -19.98 19.91 -2.12
CA GLU A 25 -19.91 20.18 -0.68
C GLU A 25 -21.28 20.12 -0.03
N GLU A 26 -22.30 20.72 -0.66
CA GLU A 26 -23.67 20.67 -0.18
C GLU A 26 -24.21 19.23 -0.16
N ALA A 27 -23.96 18.46 -1.22
CA ALA A 27 -24.40 17.07 -1.32
C ALA A 27 -23.77 16.20 -0.23
N LEU A 28 -22.45 16.30 -0.02
CA LEU A 28 -21.76 15.59 1.05
C LEU A 28 -22.30 15.98 2.44
N PHE A 29 -22.60 17.26 2.67
CA PHE A 29 -23.19 17.72 3.92
C PHE A 29 -24.56 17.10 4.18
N LEU A 30 -25.44 17.09 3.18
CA LEU A 30 -26.80 16.55 3.31
C LEU A 30 -26.79 15.02 3.47
N ILE A 31 -25.97 14.30 2.71
CA ILE A 31 -25.78 12.85 2.87
C ILE A 31 -25.22 12.52 4.25
N SER A 32 -24.27 13.33 4.74
CA SER A 32 -23.69 13.12 6.08
C SER A 32 -24.74 13.21 7.19
N LYS A 33 -25.74 14.08 7.04
CA LYS A 33 -26.86 14.20 7.96
C LYS A 33 -27.81 13.02 7.86
N GLU A 34 -28.17 12.61 6.65
CA GLU A 34 -29.07 11.48 6.40
C GLU A 34 -28.49 10.16 6.94
N LEU A 35 -27.20 9.91 6.69
CA LEU A 35 -26.49 8.71 7.14
C LEU A 35 -25.96 8.79 8.57
N LYS A 36 -26.10 9.94 9.25
CA LYS A 36 -25.57 10.20 10.60
C LYS A 36 -24.07 9.85 10.71
N LEU A 37 -23.27 10.29 9.73
CA LEU A 37 -21.83 10.04 9.71
C LEU A 37 -21.13 10.65 10.93
N THR A 38 -20.32 9.87 11.62
CA THR A 38 -19.53 10.34 12.76
C THR A 38 -18.33 11.18 12.30
N GLU A 39 -17.76 11.99 13.19
CA GLU A 39 -16.52 12.71 12.88
C GLU A 39 -15.34 11.76 12.60
N ALA A 40 -15.33 10.59 13.22
CA ALA A 40 -14.34 9.56 12.91
C ALA A 40 -14.47 9.06 11.46
N ASP A 41 -15.70 8.78 10.99
CA ASP A 41 -15.95 8.36 9.60
C ASP A 41 -15.51 9.42 8.58
N LYS A 42 -15.75 10.70 8.90
CA LYS A 42 -15.35 11.84 8.07
C LYS A 42 -13.85 12.04 8.03
N GLN A 43 -13.09 11.56 9.01
CA GLN A 43 -11.63 11.72 9.06
C GLN A 43 -10.85 10.52 8.53
N LEU A 44 -11.52 9.41 8.18
CA LEU A 44 -10.87 8.24 7.58
C LEU A 44 -10.13 8.61 6.29
N LYS A 45 -8.90 8.11 6.18
CA LYS A 45 -8.03 8.31 5.01
C LYS A 45 -7.69 6.98 4.35
N MET A 46 -7.58 7.04 3.02
CA MET A 46 -6.98 6.00 2.20
C MET A 46 -5.47 5.95 2.40
N GLN A 47 -4.81 4.92 1.87
CA GLN A 47 -3.36 4.75 1.96
C GLN A 47 -2.59 5.86 1.25
N ASN A 48 -3.16 6.44 0.20
CA ASN A 48 -2.63 7.61 -0.51
C ASN A 48 -2.94 8.95 0.20
N GLY A 49 -3.46 8.92 1.43
CA GLY A 49 -3.77 10.10 2.24
C GLY A 49 -5.07 10.83 1.88
N LYS A 50 -5.76 10.44 0.79
CA LYS A 50 -7.05 11.02 0.40
C LYS A 50 -8.14 10.67 1.43
N ASN A 51 -9.10 11.56 1.61
CA ASN A 51 -10.25 11.31 2.47
C ASN A 51 -11.17 10.23 1.87
N LEU A 52 -11.44 9.18 2.63
CA LEU A 52 -12.13 7.98 2.16
C LEU A 52 -13.59 8.28 1.74
N ILE A 53 -14.34 9.01 2.56
CA ILE A 53 -15.75 9.33 2.28
C ILE A 53 -15.87 10.28 1.08
N LYS A 54 -15.03 11.32 1.01
CA LYS A 54 -15.01 12.22 -0.17
C LYS A 54 -14.70 11.43 -1.45
N TYR A 55 -13.76 10.50 -1.38
CA TYR A 55 -13.38 9.67 -2.52
C TYR A 55 -14.50 8.71 -2.95
N ARG A 56 -15.13 8.01 -2.00
CA ARG A 56 -16.29 7.14 -2.24
C ARG A 56 -17.49 7.91 -2.81
N PHE A 57 -17.70 9.14 -2.36
CA PHE A 57 -18.73 10.02 -2.91
C PHE A 57 -18.49 10.36 -4.39
N GLN A 58 -17.25 10.66 -4.78
CA GLN A 58 -16.94 10.92 -6.20
C GLN A 58 -17.19 9.68 -7.09
N TRP A 59 -16.92 8.48 -6.59
CA TRP A 59 -17.27 7.25 -7.29
C TRP A 59 -18.77 6.97 -7.32
N ALA A 60 -19.49 7.26 -6.22
CA ALA A 60 -20.95 7.18 -6.20
C ALA A 60 -21.54 8.05 -7.32
N LYS A 61 -21.10 9.29 -7.45
CA LYS A 61 -21.48 10.18 -8.56
C LYS A 61 -21.10 9.61 -9.93
N THR A 62 -19.87 9.12 -10.08
CA THR A 62 -19.39 8.57 -11.35
C THR A 62 -20.26 7.40 -11.80
N TYR A 63 -20.59 6.48 -10.91
CA TYR A 63 -21.41 5.31 -11.21
C TYR A 63 -22.87 5.71 -11.52
N LEU A 64 -23.44 6.65 -10.77
CA LEU A 64 -24.78 7.17 -11.06
C LEU A 64 -24.84 7.91 -12.40
N LYS A 65 -23.78 8.66 -12.75
CA LYS A 65 -23.64 9.30 -14.05
C LYS A 65 -23.53 8.26 -15.17
N LYS A 66 -22.72 7.21 -14.98
CA LYS A 66 -22.60 6.12 -15.95
C LYS A 66 -23.89 5.30 -16.10
N ALA A 67 -24.70 5.21 -15.06
CA ALA A 67 -26.06 4.65 -15.12
C ALA A 67 -27.10 5.60 -15.72
N GLY A 68 -26.71 6.84 -16.06
CA GLY A 68 -27.62 7.84 -16.66
C GLY A 68 -28.60 8.49 -15.67
N LEU A 69 -28.40 8.32 -14.36
CA LEU A 69 -29.27 8.89 -13.33
C LEU A 69 -28.90 10.34 -12.96
N LEU A 70 -27.67 10.75 -13.28
CA LEU A 70 -27.10 12.05 -12.92
C LEU A 70 -26.26 12.60 -14.07
N GLU A 71 -26.20 13.92 -14.20
CA GLU A 71 -25.33 14.61 -15.13
C GLU A 71 -24.59 15.77 -14.46
N TYR A 72 -23.44 16.15 -15.02
CA TYR A 72 -22.62 17.26 -14.50
C TYR A 72 -23.00 18.53 -15.24
N THR A 73 -23.36 19.58 -14.50
CA THR A 73 -23.68 20.91 -15.03
C THR A 73 -22.44 21.82 -15.03
N SER A 74 -21.53 21.61 -14.07
CA SER A 74 -20.20 22.23 -14.00
C SER A 74 -19.20 21.29 -13.30
N PRO A 75 -17.90 21.62 -13.21
CA PRO A 75 -16.93 20.78 -12.48
C PRO A 75 -17.33 20.52 -11.01
N SER A 76 -18.00 21.48 -10.37
CA SER A 76 -18.39 21.44 -8.97
C SER A 76 -19.86 21.09 -8.73
N ASN A 77 -20.74 21.26 -9.73
CA ASN A 77 -22.18 21.09 -9.63
C ASN A 77 -22.73 19.96 -10.53
N PHE A 78 -23.86 19.40 -10.11
CA PHE A 78 -24.49 18.31 -10.84
C PHE A 78 -25.99 18.23 -10.55
N THR A 79 -26.75 17.64 -11.48
CA THR A 79 -28.21 17.51 -11.41
C THR A 79 -28.68 16.09 -11.69
N LEU A 80 -29.87 15.72 -11.21
CA LEU A 80 -30.52 14.48 -11.63
C LEU A 80 -31.03 14.61 -13.07
N THR A 81 -30.93 13.53 -13.84
CA THR A 81 -31.59 13.42 -15.15
C THR A 81 -33.09 13.14 -14.94
N PRO A 82 -33.93 13.20 -15.99
CA PRO A 82 -35.33 12.75 -15.89
C PRO A 82 -35.49 11.31 -15.39
N LEU A 83 -34.51 10.44 -15.68
CA LEU A 83 -34.47 9.07 -15.15
C LEU A 83 -34.19 9.07 -13.65
N GLY A 84 -33.20 9.85 -13.18
CA GLY A 84 -32.88 9.97 -11.76
C GLY A 84 -34.01 10.57 -10.92
N LEU A 85 -34.71 11.57 -11.45
CA LEU A 85 -35.85 12.20 -10.79
C LEU A 85 -37.02 11.23 -10.58
N ASN A 86 -37.30 10.39 -11.59
CA ASN A 86 -38.41 9.44 -11.54
C ASN A 86 -38.00 8.06 -10.99
N PHE A 87 -36.75 7.90 -10.55
CA PHE A 87 -36.27 6.62 -10.03
C PHE A 87 -36.91 6.31 -8.68
N ASP A 88 -37.60 5.17 -8.60
CA ASP A 88 -38.32 4.75 -7.41
C ASP A 88 -37.38 4.10 -6.37
N LEU A 89 -36.97 4.90 -5.39
CA LEU A 89 -36.09 4.46 -4.30
C LEU A 89 -36.73 3.47 -3.32
N THR A 90 -38.05 3.22 -3.41
CA THR A 90 -38.73 2.23 -2.55
C THR A 90 -38.47 0.80 -3.01
N LYS A 91 -38.13 0.61 -4.29
CA LYS A 91 -37.84 -0.71 -4.87
C LYS A 91 -36.50 -1.29 -4.46
N ILE A 92 -35.61 -0.48 -3.88
CA ILE A 92 -34.26 -0.89 -3.53
C ILE A 92 -33.98 -0.55 -2.08
N GLU A 93 -33.37 -1.47 -1.33
CA GLU A 93 -32.89 -1.17 0.01
C GLU A 93 -31.57 -0.38 -0.05
N LYS A 94 -30.65 -0.82 -0.92
CA LYS A 94 -29.34 -0.24 -1.20
C LYS A 94 -29.05 -0.35 -2.71
N PHE A 95 -28.29 0.60 -3.28
CA PHE A 95 -27.75 0.41 -4.61
C PHE A 95 -26.73 -0.72 -4.60
N SER A 96 -26.66 -1.46 -5.68
CA SER A 96 -25.64 -2.49 -5.89
C SER A 96 -25.22 -2.48 -7.34
N SER A 97 -24.12 -3.16 -7.63
CA SER A 97 -23.74 -3.50 -9.00
C SER A 97 -24.90 -4.14 -9.78
N LYS A 98 -25.66 -5.04 -9.15
CA LYS A 98 -26.85 -5.67 -9.76
C LYS A 98 -27.90 -4.64 -10.15
N THR A 99 -28.22 -3.71 -9.25
CA THR A 99 -29.17 -2.61 -9.50
C THR A 99 -28.70 -1.69 -10.61
N LEU A 100 -27.42 -1.30 -10.60
CA LEU A 100 -26.87 -0.42 -11.64
C LEU A 100 -26.78 -1.14 -12.99
N SER A 101 -26.56 -2.44 -13.00
CA SER A 101 -26.54 -3.26 -14.21
C SER A 101 -27.92 -3.44 -14.84
N GLU A 102 -28.99 -2.90 -14.27
CA GLU A 102 -30.29 -2.80 -14.95
C GLU A 102 -30.29 -1.70 -16.03
N PHE A 103 -29.39 -0.73 -15.92
CA PHE A 103 -29.23 0.37 -16.88
C PHE A 103 -28.24 -0.02 -17.99
N ASP A 104 -28.68 0.07 -19.25
CA ASP A 104 -27.86 -0.35 -20.40
C ASP A 104 -26.55 0.46 -20.52
N SER A 105 -26.60 1.76 -20.24
CA SER A 105 -25.41 2.64 -20.18
C SER A 105 -24.38 2.21 -19.14
N PHE A 106 -24.81 1.59 -18.03
CA PHE A 106 -23.91 1.05 -17.02
C PHE A 106 -23.33 -0.31 -17.41
N LYS A 107 -24.11 -1.16 -18.09
CA LYS A 107 -23.61 -2.44 -18.63
C LYS A 107 -22.49 -2.20 -19.64
N GLU A 108 -22.61 -1.20 -20.49
CA GLU A 108 -21.56 -0.79 -21.45
C GLU A 108 -20.31 -0.27 -20.75
N PHE A 109 -20.46 0.44 -19.62
CA PHE A 109 -19.34 0.89 -18.81
C PHE A 109 -18.58 -0.27 -18.15
N ARG A 110 -19.29 -1.30 -17.67
CA ARG A 110 -18.69 -2.47 -17.01
C ARG A 110 -18.22 -3.56 -17.95
N SER A 111 -18.75 -3.62 -19.15
CA SER A 111 -18.33 -4.57 -20.17
C SER A 111 -17.21 -3.91 -20.98
N PRO A 112 -15.91 -4.15 -20.65
CA PRO A 112 -14.89 -3.87 -21.63
C PRO A 112 -15.26 -4.68 -22.88
N THR A 113 -15.13 -4.06 -24.04
CA THR A 113 -15.36 -4.60 -25.38
C THR A 113 -15.17 -6.13 -25.46
N PRO A 114 -16.05 -6.88 -26.16
CA PRO A 114 -15.96 -8.35 -26.21
C PRO A 114 -14.73 -8.80 -27.01
N LEU A 115 -13.59 -8.84 -26.36
CA LEU A 115 -12.44 -9.62 -26.77
C LEU A 115 -12.22 -10.69 -25.70
N LEU A 116 -12.82 -11.86 -25.96
CA LEU A 116 -12.41 -13.18 -25.51
C LEU A 116 -11.93 -13.27 -24.06
N ILE A 117 -12.85 -13.23 -23.10
CA ILE A 117 -12.62 -13.84 -21.78
C ILE A 117 -13.83 -14.71 -21.43
N ASN A 118 -13.78 -15.97 -21.86
CA ASN A 118 -14.50 -17.06 -21.21
C ASN A 118 -13.82 -17.31 -19.85
N SER A 119 -14.16 -16.50 -18.86
CA SER A 119 -13.88 -16.81 -17.46
C SER A 119 -15.06 -16.34 -16.64
N THR A 120 -15.89 -17.29 -16.24
CA THR A 120 -16.76 -17.20 -15.07
C THR A 120 -15.87 -17.01 -13.85
N VAL A 121 -15.45 -15.77 -13.61
CA VAL A 121 -14.99 -15.35 -12.29
C VAL A 121 -16.24 -14.80 -11.62
N GLU A 122 -16.79 -15.56 -10.68
CA GLU A 122 -17.72 -15.01 -9.71
C GLU A 122 -17.00 -13.84 -9.03
N VAL A 123 -17.45 -12.62 -9.34
CA VAL A 123 -16.91 -11.38 -8.77
C VAL A 123 -17.44 -11.28 -7.33
N GLU A 124 -16.92 -12.12 -6.46
CA GLU A 124 -17.14 -12.02 -5.02
C GLU A 124 -16.21 -10.95 -4.42
N GLN A 125 -16.51 -9.68 -4.71
CA GLN A 125 -16.29 -8.49 -3.88
C GLN A 125 -16.64 -7.24 -4.70
N ASP A 126 -17.94 -7.10 -4.98
CA ASP A 126 -18.48 -6.03 -5.81
C ASP A 126 -18.51 -4.65 -5.10
N GLU A 127 -17.96 -4.51 -3.89
CA GLU A 127 -18.01 -3.29 -3.08
C GLU A 127 -16.75 -2.40 -3.18
N ASP A 128 -15.61 -2.96 -3.60
CA ASP A 128 -14.31 -2.27 -3.65
C ASP A 128 -14.23 -1.36 -4.90
N LEU A 129 -13.64 -0.17 -4.75
CA LEU A 129 -13.40 0.75 -5.85
C LEU A 129 -12.30 0.22 -6.78
N PRO A 130 -12.26 0.57 -8.08
CA PRO A 130 -11.20 0.12 -8.98
C PRO A 130 -9.77 0.41 -8.49
N GLU A 131 -9.53 1.59 -7.90
CA GLU A 131 -8.23 1.91 -7.27
C GLU A 131 -7.96 1.04 -6.02
N GLU A 132 -8.98 0.73 -5.21
CA GLU A 132 -8.83 -0.14 -4.04
C GLU A 132 -8.51 -1.59 -4.45
N ILE A 133 -9.10 -2.06 -5.55
CA ILE A 133 -8.79 -3.36 -6.17
C ILE A 133 -7.32 -3.40 -6.61
N ILE A 134 -6.82 -2.33 -7.27
CA ILE A 134 -5.41 -2.23 -7.68
C ILE A 134 -4.50 -2.25 -6.45
N ASP A 135 -4.78 -1.44 -5.44
CA ASP A 135 -3.97 -1.38 -4.21
C ASP A 135 -3.91 -2.74 -3.49
N LYS A 136 -5.06 -3.41 -3.38
CA LYS A 136 -5.16 -4.72 -2.73
C LYS A 136 -4.38 -5.79 -3.50
N ASN A 137 -4.55 -5.85 -4.82
CA ASN A 137 -3.80 -6.79 -5.66
C ASN A 137 -2.31 -6.48 -5.69
N SER A 138 -1.91 -5.20 -5.69
CA SER A 138 -0.52 -4.78 -5.59
C SER A 138 0.13 -5.26 -4.29
N LYS A 139 -0.58 -5.14 -3.15
CA LYS A 139 -0.13 -5.69 -1.87
C LYS A 139 0.00 -7.21 -1.89
N LEU A 140 -0.99 -7.92 -2.43
CA LEU A 140 -0.95 -9.37 -2.54
C LEU A 140 0.24 -9.82 -3.40
N LEU A 141 0.48 -9.15 -4.53
CA LEU A 141 1.63 -9.42 -5.39
C LEU A 141 2.95 -9.15 -4.66
N ASN A 142 3.05 -8.06 -3.90
CA ASN A 142 4.24 -7.72 -3.13
C ASN A 142 4.51 -8.75 -2.02
N GLU A 143 3.49 -9.15 -1.26
CA GLU A 143 3.65 -10.18 -0.22
C GLU A 143 4.02 -11.56 -0.81
N SER A 144 3.44 -11.93 -1.96
CA SER A 144 3.87 -13.12 -2.71
C SER A 144 5.34 -13.03 -3.11
N LEU A 145 5.74 -11.89 -3.69
CA LEU A 145 7.12 -11.66 -4.12
C LEU A 145 8.10 -11.71 -2.94
N LYS A 146 7.75 -11.15 -1.78
CA LYS A 146 8.55 -11.26 -0.56
C LYS A 146 8.75 -12.71 -0.14
N SER A 147 7.68 -13.50 -0.15
CA SER A 147 7.73 -14.92 0.21
C SER A 147 8.65 -15.71 -0.73
N ASP A 148 8.50 -15.50 -2.04
CA ASP A 148 9.32 -16.17 -3.07
C ASP A 148 10.79 -15.76 -2.95
N LEU A 149 11.05 -14.47 -2.76
CA LEU A 149 12.39 -13.93 -2.58
C LEU A 149 13.05 -14.51 -1.32
N LEU A 150 12.32 -14.59 -0.20
CA LEU A 150 12.85 -15.15 1.04
C LEU A 150 13.20 -16.64 0.87
N ALA A 151 12.37 -17.40 0.17
CA ALA A 151 12.63 -18.81 -0.12
C ALA A 151 13.90 -18.97 -0.99
N LEU A 152 14.10 -18.12 -1.99
CA LEU A 152 15.32 -18.12 -2.80
C LEU A 152 16.56 -17.83 -1.94
N VAL A 153 16.50 -16.85 -1.05
CA VAL A 153 17.62 -16.50 -0.14
C VAL A 153 17.94 -17.64 0.82
N LYS A 154 16.91 -18.28 1.42
CA LYS A 154 17.08 -19.43 2.33
C LYS A 154 17.76 -20.63 1.66
N ASN A 155 17.50 -20.83 0.36
CA ASN A 155 18.08 -21.88 -0.48
C ASN A 155 19.51 -21.58 -0.99
N ARG A 156 20.17 -20.55 -0.46
CA ARG A 156 21.57 -20.23 -0.76
C ARG A 156 22.46 -20.48 0.45
N SER A 157 23.77 -20.47 0.23
CA SER A 157 24.76 -20.67 1.30
C SER A 157 24.79 -19.49 2.27
N SER A 158 25.26 -19.72 3.49
CA SER A 158 25.42 -18.63 4.48
C SER A 158 26.38 -17.54 3.99
N VAL A 159 27.46 -17.92 3.31
CA VAL A 159 28.40 -16.97 2.67
C VAL A 159 27.70 -16.11 1.61
N PHE A 160 26.78 -16.67 0.83
CA PHE A 160 25.98 -15.89 -0.11
C PHE A 160 25.07 -14.89 0.62
N PHE A 161 24.45 -15.31 1.73
CA PHE A 161 23.58 -14.47 2.53
C PHE A 161 24.33 -13.28 3.15
N GLU A 162 25.52 -13.51 3.70
CA GLU A 162 26.39 -12.44 4.22
C GLU A 162 26.70 -11.39 3.14
N ARG A 163 27.05 -11.82 1.92
CA ARG A 163 27.29 -10.91 0.79
C ARG A 163 26.03 -10.13 0.41
N LEU A 164 24.90 -10.82 0.28
CA LEU A 164 23.61 -10.20 -0.04
C LEU A 164 23.22 -9.12 0.97
N VAL A 165 23.46 -9.38 2.25
CA VAL A 165 23.22 -8.42 3.33
C VAL A 165 24.08 -7.17 3.18
N VAL A 166 25.36 -7.33 2.86
CA VAL A 166 26.25 -6.19 2.58
C VAL A 166 25.78 -5.44 1.34
N ASP A 167 25.46 -6.14 0.26
CA ASP A 167 24.94 -5.54 -0.98
C ASP A 167 23.67 -4.71 -0.73
N LEU A 168 22.79 -5.19 0.15
CA LEU A 168 21.60 -4.45 0.57
C LEU A 168 21.95 -3.15 1.29
N LEU A 169 22.85 -3.21 2.27
CA LEU A 169 23.27 -2.02 3.00
C LEU A 169 23.95 -1.00 2.07
N VAL A 170 24.71 -1.46 1.08
CA VAL A 170 25.27 -0.59 0.04
C VAL A 170 24.20 0.05 -0.83
N ALA A 171 23.20 -0.74 -1.27
CA ALA A 171 22.07 -0.21 -2.04
C ALA A 171 21.26 0.83 -1.26
N MET A 172 21.22 0.70 0.07
CA MET A 172 20.62 1.68 0.99
C MET A 172 21.48 2.93 1.21
N GLY A 173 22.73 2.95 0.71
CA GLY A 173 23.65 4.09 0.79
C GLY A 173 24.69 4.02 1.92
N TYR A 174 24.79 2.89 2.63
CA TYR A 174 25.87 2.66 3.60
C TYR A 174 27.18 2.25 2.92
N GLY A 175 28.31 2.45 3.59
CA GLY A 175 29.63 1.96 3.17
C GLY A 175 30.48 2.96 2.40
N GLY A 176 30.00 4.18 2.18
CA GLY A 176 30.79 5.24 1.56
C GLY A 176 31.08 5.01 0.08
N SER A 177 32.32 4.65 -0.26
CA SER A 177 32.70 4.29 -1.63
C SER A 177 32.42 2.79 -1.89
N HIS A 178 32.09 2.43 -3.13
CA HIS A 178 31.76 1.04 -3.50
C HIS A 178 32.92 0.06 -3.22
N GLN A 179 34.16 0.55 -3.19
CA GLN A 179 35.35 -0.25 -2.89
C GLN A 179 35.53 -0.55 -1.40
N ASP A 180 35.13 0.37 -0.53
CA ASP A 180 35.21 0.19 0.93
C ASP A 180 34.16 -0.80 1.44
N ALA A 181 32.95 -0.75 0.86
CA ALA A 181 31.90 -1.69 1.18
C ALA A 181 32.21 -3.14 0.74
N ALA A 182 32.90 -3.32 -0.39
CA ALA A 182 33.34 -4.65 -0.83
C ALA A 182 34.38 -5.29 0.12
N GLN A 183 35.11 -4.47 0.90
CA GLN A 183 36.05 -4.93 1.92
C GLN A 183 35.39 -5.26 3.27
N ALA A 184 34.09 -5.01 3.41
CA ALA A 184 33.32 -5.25 4.65
C ALA A 184 33.17 -6.74 4.99
N ILE A 185 33.27 -7.62 4.00
CA ILE A 185 32.97 -9.06 4.12
C ILE A 185 34.19 -9.81 4.69
N GLY A 186 34.01 -10.50 5.81
CA GLY A 186 34.94 -11.53 6.27
C GLY A 186 36.23 -11.05 6.97
N LYS A 187 36.32 -9.78 7.40
CA LYS A 187 37.51 -9.26 8.11
C LYS A 187 37.55 -9.57 9.61
N THR A 188 36.48 -10.07 10.22
CA THR A 188 36.40 -10.25 11.67
C THR A 188 35.78 -11.60 12.05
N ASN A 189 36.57 -12.68 12.13
CA ASN A 189 36.12 -13.96 12.68
C ASN A 189 36.02 -13.96 14.23
N ASP A 190 35.58 -12.84 14.83
CA ASP A 190 35.57 -12.63 16.28
C ASP A 190 34.23 -13.03 16.91
N GLY A 191 33.87 -14.31 16.76
CA GLY A 191 32.85 -14.94 17.61
C GLY A 191 31.40 -14.44 17.44
N GLY A 192 31.11 -13.69 16.37
CA GLY A 192 29.75 -13.22 16.05
C GLY A 192 29.69 -11.85 15.39
N ILE A 193 30.59 -11.54 14.45
CA ILE A 193 30.49 -10.38 13.54
C ILE A 193 30.81 -10.88 12.14
N ASP A 194 29.87 -10.77 11.19
CA ASP A 194 30.08 -11.25 9.82
C ASP A 194 30.60 -10.15 8.88
N GLY A 195 30.43 -8.88 9.25
CA GLY A 195 30.94 -7.75 8.47
C GLY A 195 30.92 -6.41 9.17
N VAL A 196 31.61 -5.44 8.58
CA VAL A 196 31.71 -4.06 9.10
C VAL A 196 31.56 -3.07 7.96
N ILE A 197 30.57 -2.19 8.03
CA ILE A 197 30.30 -1.17 7.02
C ILE A 197 30.32 0.23 7.63
N SER A 198 30.78 1.22 6.89
CA SER A 198 30.73 2.62 7.35
C SER A 198 29.32 3.18 7.26
N GLU A 199 28.92 3.97 8.25
CA GLU A 199 27.63 4.68 8.22
C GLU A 199 27.66 5.85 7.24
N ASP A 200 28.82 6.49 7.12
CA ASP A 200 29.03 7.70 6.34
C ASP A 200 30.17 7.52 5.32
N ARG A 201 30.27 8.46 4.38
CA ARG A 201 31.27 8.40 3.30
C ARG A 201 32.71 8.67 3.75
N LEU A 202 32.91 9.29 4.91
CA LEU A 202 34.22 9.56 5.50
C LEU A 202 34.71 8.39 6.36
N GLY A 203 33.85 7.43 6.66
CA GLY A 203 34.19 6.23 7.43
C GLY A 203 34.43 6.50 8.92
N LEU A 204 33.85 7.58 9.44
CA LEU A 204 34.02 7.99 10.84
C LEU A 204 33.25 7.07 11.78
N ASP A 205 32.02 6.74 11.42
CA ASP A 205 31.18 5.80 12.15
C ASP A 205 31.12 4.44 11.44
N LYS A 206 31.28 3.36 12.23
CA LYS A 206 31.21 1.98 11.76
C LYS A 206 29.97 1.29 12.31
N ILE A 207 29.32 0.52 11.45
CA ILE A 207 28.19 -0.35 11.74
C ILE A 207 28.68 -1.78 11.59
N TYR A 208 28.52 -2.55 12.65
CA TYR A 208 28.88 -3.96 12.67
C TYR A 208 27.66 -4.80 12.32
N ILE A 209 27.87 -5.86 11.55
CA ILE A 209 26.80 -6.65 10.94
C ILE A 209 26.93 -8.09 11.41
N GLN A 210 25.81 -8.67 11.80
CA GLN A 210 25.64 -10.11 11.94
C GLN A 210 24.52 -10.57 11.00
N ALA A 211 24.81 -11.51 10.11
CA ALA A 211 23.93 -12.07 9.11
C ALA A 211 23.72 -13.58 9.35
N LYS A 212 22.61 -13.94 9.99
CA LYS A 212 22.31 -15.33 10.37
C LYS A 212 21.26 -15.95 9.45
N ARG A 213 21.68 -16.82 8.52
CA ARG A 213 20.76 -17.65 7.73
C ARG A 213 20.18 -18.75 8.61
N TRP A 214 18.92 -18.61 9.01
CA TRP A 214 18.27 -19.50 9.99
C TRP A 214 16.85 -19.85 9.57
N GLU A 215 16.39 -21.03 9.99
CA GLU A 215 14.97 -21.43 9.88
C GLU A 215 14.22 -21.19 11.19
N ASN A 216 14.86 -21.43 12.33
CA ASN A 216 14.24 -21.26 13.65
C ASN A 216 14.20 -19.79 14.07
N THR A 217 13.36 -19.46 15.05
CA THR A 217 13.35 -18.12 15.65
C THR A 217 14.69 -17.82 16.33
N VAL A 218 15.25 -16.63 16.08
CA VAL A 218 16.46 -16.13 16.75
C VAL A 218 16.12 -15.68 18.17
N GLY A 219 16.87 -16.18 19.15
CA GLY A 219 16.59 -15.99 20.56
C GLY A 219 17.45 -14.91 21.22
N ARG A 220 17.14 -14.63 22.48
CA ARG A 220 17.95 -13.73 23.32
C ARG A 220 19.45 -14.08 23.39
N PRO A 221 19.87 -15.37 23.48
CA PRO A 221 21.29 -15.72 23.53
C PRO A 221 22.09 -15.20 22.34
N ASP A 222 21.52 -15.28 21.14
CA ASP A 222 22.18 -14.80 19.90
C ASP A 222 22.43 -13.29 19.94
N ILE A 223 21.44 -12.53 20.41
CA ILE A 223 21.55 -11.07 20.57
C ILE A 223 22.55 -10.70 21.67
N GLN A 224 22.61 -11.48 22.75
CA GLN A 224 23.59 -11.28 23.82
C GLN A 224 25.02 -11.57 23.35
N GLN A 225 25.22 -12.63 22.57
CA GLN A 225 26.50 -12.94 21.95
C GLN A 225 26.95 -11.79 21.05
N PHE A 226 26.07 -11.32 20.16
CA PHE A 226 26.39 -10.19 19.28
C PHE A 226 26.71 -8.92 20.06
N LYS A 227 25.96 -8.63 21.13
CA LYS A 227 26.25 -7.51 22.02
C LYS A 227 27.63 -7.62 22.67
N GLY A 228 28.06 -8.82 23.06
CA GLY A 228 29.40 -9.08 23.56
C GLY A 228 30.46 -8.72 22.53
N ALA A 229 30.32 -9.22 21.31
CA ALA A 229 31.24 -8.93 20.21
C ALA A 229 31.29 -7.42 19.87
N LEU A 230 30.16 -6.70 19.94
CA LEU A 230 30.15 -5.23 19.80
C LEU A 230 30.93 -4.53 20.90
N ALA A 231 30.84 -5.00 22.15
CA ALA A 231 31.56 -4.43 23.28
C ALA A 231 33.07 -4.62 23.14
N ASP A 232 33.52 -5.78 22.67
CA ASP A 232 34.93 -6.08 22.40
C ASP A 232 35.52 -5.14 21.33
N GLN A 233 34.70 -4.73 20.36
CA GLN A 233 35.07 -3.78 19.30
C GLN A 233 34.81 -2.31 19.66
N VAL A 234 34.39 -2.01 20.90
CA VAL A 234 34.00 -0.67 21.38
C VAL A 234 32.96 -0.01 20.46
N ALA A 235 32.11 -0.83 19.85
CA ALA A 235 31.13 -0.43 18.86
C ALA A 235 29.84 0.04 19.52
N LYS A 236 29.26 1.12 18.98
CA LYS A 236 27.99 1.69 19.48
C LYS A 236 26.76 1.24 18.67
N LYS A 237 26.98 0.79 17.43
CA LYS A 237 25.93 0.49 16.45
C LYS A 237 26.15 -0.88 15.83
N GLY A 238 25.09 -1.68 15.78
CA GLY A 238 25.10 -2.96 15.12
C GLY A 238 23.78 -3.26 14.42
N VAL A 239 23.83 -4.07 13.38
CA VAL A 239 22.65 -4.57 12.67
C VAL A 239 22.70 -6.09 12.68
N PHE A 240 21.64 -6.72 13.20
CA PHE A 240 21.47 -8.17 13.19
C PHE A 240 20.39 -8.52 12.18
N ILE A 241 20.75 -9.33 11.19
CA ILE A 241 19.92 -9.65 10.03
C ILE A 241 19.73 -11.16 9.98
N THR A 242 18.49 -11.62 9.79
CA THR A 242 18.16 -13.05 9.73
C THR A 242 17.11 -13.33 8.66
N THR A 243 17.14 -14.54 8.09
CA THR A 243 16.09 -15.04 7.20
C THR A 243 14.85 -15.54 7.95
N SER A 244 14.89 -15.53 9.29
CA SER A 244 13.79 -15.98 10.17
C SER A 244 13.16 -14.80 10.91
N SER A 245 12.52 -15.07 12.05
CA SER A 245 11.94 -14.11 12.99
C SER A 245 12.76 -14.02 14.27
N PHE A 246 12.55 -12.96 15.05
CA PHE A 246 13.12 -12.80 16.38
C PHE A 246 12.09 -13.09 17.47
N SER A 247 12.54 -13.67 18.59
CA SER A 247 11.69 -13.83 19.78
C SER A 247 11.43 -12.47 20.44
N LYS A 248 10.37 -12.38 21.25
CA LYS A 248 10.06 -11.13 22.00
C LYS A 248 11.23 -10.71 22.89
N GLU A 249 11.86 -11.68 23.54
CA GLU A 249 13.01 -11.49 24.42
C GLU A 249 14.25 -11.02 23.66
N ALA A 250 14.45 -11.49 22.41
CA ALA A 250 15.52 -11.03 21.53
C ALA A 250 15.32 -9.55 21.15
N ILE A 251 14.10 -9.16 20.78
CA ILE A 251 13.73 -7.78 20.45
C ILE A 251 13.94 -6.85 21.66
N GLU A 252 13.50 -7.26 22.85
CA GLU A 252 13.71 -6.50 24.09
C GLU A 252 15.19 -6.35 24.44
N SER A 253 15.99 -7.39 24.20
CA SER A 253 17.44 -7.35 24.43
C SER A 253 18.14 -6.35 23.49
N ALA A 254 17.74 -6.30 22.21
CA ALA A 254 18.34 -5.41 21.21
C ALA A 254 18.05 -3.92 21.46
N LYS A 255 16.82 -3.58 21.90
CA LYS A 255 16.40 -2.19 22.21
C LYS A 255 17.31 -1.47 23.20
N LYS A 256 17.95 -2.21 24.11
CA LYS A 256 18.81 -1.66 25.17
C LYS A 256 20.28 -1.51 24.74
N SER A 257 20.63 -1.75 23.48
CA SER A 257 22.04 -1.96 23.08
C SER A 257 22.42 -1.41 21.71
N GLY A 258 21.61 -0.51 21.13
CA GLY A 258 21.95 0.12 19.84
C GLY A 258 22.00 -0.87 18.66
N ILE A 259 21.33 -2.03 18.81
CA ILE A 259 21.25 -3.07 17.79
C ILE A 259 19.92 -2.93 17.05
N VAL A 260 20.00 -2.78 15.73
CA VAL A 260 18.84 -2.84 14.83
C VAL A 260 18.62 -4.28 14.39
N LEU A 261 17.38 -4.75 14.45
CA LEU A 261 16.99 -6.10 14.03
C LEU A 261 16.27 -6.04 12.68
N ILE A 262 16.70 -6.87 11.73
CA ILE A 262 16.07 -7.04 10.42
C ILE A 262 15.72 -8.52 10.25
N ASP A 263 14.43 -8.82 10.28
CA ASP A 263 13.91 -10.18 10.09
C ASP A 263 13.68 -10.48 8.61
N GLY A 264 13.26 -11.71 8.30
CA GLY A 264 13.06 -12.15 6.92
C GLY A 264 12.07 -11.27 6.15
N ASN A 265 10.98 -10.83 6.77
CA ASN A 265 9.98 -9.98 6.11
C ASN A 265 10.54 -8.58 5.83
N LYS A 266 11.19 -7.96 6.82
CA LYS A 266 11.78 -6.64 6.65
C LYS A 266 12.95 -6.67 5.66
N LEU A 267 13.76 -7.72 5.67
CA LEU A 267 14.81 -7.97 4.70
C LEU A 267 14.24 -7.95 3.27
N THR A 268 13.23 -8.79 2.98
CA THR A 268 12.66 -8.85 1.63
C THR A 268 11.94 -7.55 1.22
N SER A 269 11.34 -6.85 2.19
CA SER A 269 10.75 -5.54 1.94
C SER A 269 11.80 -4.52 1.50
N LEU A 270 12.96 -4.48 2.19
CA LEU A 270 14.07 -3.61 1.83
C LEU A 270 14.69 -4.02 0.48
N MET A 271 14.82 -5.32 0.20
CA MET A 271 15.30 -5.79 -1.09
C MET A 271 14.43 -5.30 -2.25
N ILE A 272 13.10 -5.34 -2.10
CA ILE A 272 12.18 -4.80 -3.11
C ILE A 272 12.29 -3.28 -3.20
N GLU A 273 12.32 -2.59 -2.06
CA GLU A 273 12.40 -1.12 -1.98
C GLU A 273 13.66 -0.56 -2.66
N PHE A 274 14.81 -1.20 -2.46
CA PHE A 274 16.10 -0.77 -3.02
C PHE A 274 16.48 -1.51 -4.31
N GLY A 275 15.58 -2.31 -4.88
CA GLY A 275 15.80 -2.99 -6.17
C GLY A 275 16.87 -4.09 -6.15
N LEU A 276 17.15 -4.69 -4.99
CA LEU A 276 18.13 -5.77 -4.87
C LEU A 276 17.48 -7.13 -5.13
N GLY A 277 17.93 -7.83 -6.17
CA GLY A 277 17.41 -9.17 -6.52
C GLY A 277 16.02 -9.15 -7.15
N VAL A 278 15.52 -7.97 -7.53
CA VAL A 278 14.26 -7.78 -8.25
C VAL A 278 14.47 -6.86 -9.44
N GLN A 279 13.57 -6.92 -10.41
CA GLN A 279 13.57 -6.05 -11.59
C GLN A 279 12.15 -5.58 -11.90
N ILE A 280 12.03 -4.38 -12.46
CA ILE A 280 10.74 -3.87 -12.93
C ILE A 280 10.40 -4.64 -14.21
N GLU A 281 9.42 -5.54 -14.15
CA GLU A 281 8.93 -6.24 -15.34
C GLU A 281 8.09 -5.30 -16.21
N ARG A 282 7.15 -4.56 -15.60
CA ARG A 282 6.22 -3.65 -16.26
C ARG A 282 5.82 -2.48 -15.33
N SER A 283 5.53 -1.32 -15.91
CA SER A 283 4.96 -0.16 -15.23
C SER A 283 3.70 0.32 -15.95
N PHE A 284 2.70 0.80 -15.20
CA PHE A 284 1.48 1.39 -15.75
C PHE A 284 1.21 2.73 -15.10
N HIS A 285 0.60 3.64 -15.86
CA HIS A 285 0.21 4.97 -15.40
C HIS A 285 -1.31 5.03 -15.25
N ILE A 286 -1.78 5.56 -14.12
CA ILE A 286 -3.20 5.85 -13.90
C ILE A 286 -3.39 7.35 -14.11
N TYR A 287 -4.16 7.72 -15.13
CA TYR A 287 -4.50 9.11 -15.42
C TYR A 287 -5.82 9.51 -14.75
N LYS A 288 -5.86 10.72 -14.21
CA LYS A 288 -7.08 11.38 -13.72
C LYS A 288 -7.30 12.62 -14.57
N ILE A 289 -8.56 12.93 -14.87
CA ILE A 289 -8.92 14.22 -15.48
C ILE A 289 -8.52 15.34 -14.52
N ASP A 290 -7.73 16.28 -15.01
CA ASP A 290 -7.48 17.57 -14.39
C ASP A 290 -8.69 18.47 -14.66
N GLN A 291 -9.60 18.57 -13.69
CA GLN A 291 -10.85 19.33 -13.88
C GLN A 291 -10.61 20.83 -14.00
N ASP A 292 -9.59 21.36 -13.31
CA ASP A 292 -9.25 22.79 -13.28
C ASP A 292 -8.82 23.30 -14.66
N ARG A 293 -8.26 22.41 -15.49
CA ARG A 293 -7.88 22.70 -16.88
C ARG A 293 -9.07 22.99 -17.81
N PHE A 294 -10.27 22.52 -17.44
CA PHE A 294 -11.51 22.66 -18.21
C PHE A 294 -12.49 23.68 -17.60
N ASP A 295 -12.08 24.44 -16.59
CA ASP A 295 -12.85 25.61 -16.15
C ASP A 295 -12.68 26.74 -17.17
N GLU A 296 -13.79 27.25 -17.70
CA GLU A 296 -13.80 28.33 -18.71
C GLU A 296 -13.19 29.64 -18.17
N ASP A 297 -13.22 29.84 -16.85
CA ASP A 297 -12.62 30.99 -16.16
C ASP A 297 -11.08 30.96 -16.13
N ASN A 298 -10.46 29.82 -16.48
CA ASN A 298 -9.00 29.64 -16.54
C ASN A 298 -8.41 29.72 -17.96
N PHE A 299 -9.21 30.10 -18.96
CA PHE A 299 -8.79 30.25 -20.36
C PHE A 299 -8.63 31.71 -20.81
#